data_AF-A0A819CR67-F1
#
_entry.id   AF-A0A819CR67-F1
#
_cell.length_a   1.000
_cell.length_b   1.000
_cell.length_c   1.000
_cell.angle_alpha   90.00
_cell.angle_beta   90.00
_cell.angle_gamma   90.00
#
_symmetry.space_group_name_H-M   'P 1'
#
loop_
_entity.id
_entity.type
_entity.pdbx_description
1 polymer ?
#
loop_
_entity_poly.entity_id
_entity_poly.type
_entity_poly.pdbx_seq_one_letter_code
_entity_poly.pdbx_strand_id
1 'polypeptide(L)'
;MTSYALKIGEYQLNNDYSIQFKIDLNSPITLKLCHNYVVIGSVSFNNDQCSLLTHQLCETANDLYELLTDLLSTASSSPNSKICLVGDDHLNVSLPIYFSSRNLTKIWSFTIEFLKSPSFNNNTIEEITLDPLDWTDTKSLGHQIMDDMIDYLRDLRFRPTWRPVPLAVQESLAQQDIPLKSQTPWQVYDEVRSLIFPYPLGTLIGVFAELITATMNNQSWDGNQASIYLERQVLTWLKIIIGFPNDETCSGALVSGTSVATIVALAVARKKFHDRKMKIYCSTDAHNCIIRAVDILGIGKENIIIIPTNKQRQIDLQILEKSIDLNFGGVIIGSTGTVGTGAIDDLNGLADLCARHPNDLWYMG
;
A
#
# COMPACT_ATOMS: atom_id res chain seq x y z
N MET A 1 38.40 -23.71 27.32
CA MET A 1 37.13 -23.26 27.90
C MET A 1 36.26 -24.48 28.16
N THR A 2 35.85 -24.64 29.41
CA THR A 2 34.95 -25.69 29.89
C THR A 2 33.50 -25.31 29.57
N SER A 3 32.75 -26.23 28.94
CA SER A 3 31.29 -26.51 29.05
C SER A 3 30.93 -27.45 27.89
N TYR A 4 30.84 -28.77 28.06
CA TYR A 4 29.79 -29.62 28.66
C TYR A 4 28.57 -29.91 27.76
N ALA A 5 28.30 -31.22 27.63
CA ALA A 5 27.07 -32.00 27.32
C ALA A 5 26.12 -31.53 26.21
N LEU A 6 25.76 -32.33 25.19
CA LEU A 6 25.06 -33.65 25.12
C LEU A 6 23.56 -33.59 25.47
N LYS A 7 22.71 -33.94 24.49
CA LYS A 7 21.49 -34.82 24.52
C LYS A 7 20.61 -34.47 23.29
N ILE A 8 20.38 -35.29 22.25
CA ILE A 8 19.72 -36.61 22.07
C ILE A 8 18.23 -36.65 22.49
N GLY A 9 17.30 -36.44 21.53
CA GLY A 9 15.85 -36.71 21.63
C GLY A 9 15.09 -35.88 22.69
N GLU A 10 13.77 -35.65 22.69
CA GLU A 10 12.64 -36.48 22.25
C GLU A 10 11.31 -35.64 22.26
N TYR A 11 10.36 -35.95 21.36
CA TYR A 11 8.88 -35.94 21.53
C TYR A 11 7.95 -34.69 21.35
N GLN A 12 6.64 -34.99 21.23
CA GLN A 12 5.51 -34.44 20.45
C GLN A 12 4.78 -33.13 20.86
N LEU A 13 4.20 -32.49 19.80
CA LEU A 13 2.93 -31.74 19.62
C LEU A 13 2.59 -30.53 20.51
N ASN A 14 2.85 -29.33 19.98
CA ASN A 14 1.84 -28.32 19.57
C ASN A 14 2.51 -26.94 19.39
N ASN A 15 2.47 -26.44 18.16
CA ASN A 15 2.76 -25.09 17.67
C ASN A 15 4.24 -24.62 17.67
N ASP A 16 4.70 -24.35 16.44
CA ASP A 16 5.91 -23.66 15.97
C ASP A 16 7.29 -24.16 16.44
N TYR A 17 8.10 -24.66 15.50
CA TYR A 17 9.41 -25.29 15.77
C TYR A 17 10.60 -24.63 15.05
N SER A 18 11.77 -24.69 15.69
CA SER A 18 13.11 -24.49 15.09
C SER A 18 14.04 -25.64 15.51
N ILE A 19 14.82 -26.20 14.58
CA ILE A 19 15.81 -27.25 14.88
C ILE A 19 17.21 -26.67 14.63
N GLN A 20 18.08 -26.68 15.65
CA GLN A 20 19.47 -26.23 15.52
C GLN A 20 20.43 -27.43 15.51
N PHE A 21 21.26 -27.49 14.48
CA PHE A 21 22.41 -28.40 14.40
C PHE A 21 23.70 -27.60 14.60
N LYS A 22 24.68 -28.18 15.30
CA LYS A 22 26.04 -27.63 15.32
C LYS A 22 26.97 -28.64 14.65
N ILE A 23 27.18 -28.46 13.36
CA ILE A 23 28.18 -29.19 12.57
C ILE A 23 29.46 -28.35 12.57
N ASP A 24 30.60 -29.02 12.72
CA ASP A 24 31.91 -28.39 12.68
C ASP A 24 32.24 -28.01 11.23
N LEU A 25 31.69 -26.87 10.81
CA LEU A 25 32.10 -26.09 9.66
C LEU A 25 32.45 -24.71 10.22
N ASN A 26 33.37 -23.99 9.58
CA ASN A 26 33.81 -22.66 10.03
C ASN A 26 32.68 -21.59 10.12
N SER A 27 31.40 -21.95 9.91
CA SER A 27 30.22 -21.11 10.15
C SER A 27 28.97 -21.96 10.44
N PRO A 28 28.06 -21.54 11.34
CA PRO A 28 26.82 -22.27 11.64
C PRO A 28 25.74 -22.09 10.56
N ILE A 29 24.96 -23.14 10.30
CA ILE A 29 23.78 -23.13 9.41
C ILE A 29 22.52 -23.32 10.26
N THR A 30 21.47 -22.52 9.99
CA THR A 30 20.17 -22.68 10.65
C THR A 30 19.12 -23.09 9.61
N LEU A 31 18.32 -24.11 9.95
CA LEU A 31 17.19 -24.58 9.14
C LEU A 31 15.89 -24.23 9.86
N LYS A 32 14.99 -23.51 9.18
CA LYS A 32 13.65 -23.22 9.70
C LYS A 32 12.61 -24.00 8.89
N LEU A 33 11.85 -24.85 9.58
CA LEU A 33 10.73 -25.60 9.03
C LEU A 33 9.45 -24.80 9.23
N CYS A 34 8.86 -24.33 8.14
CA CYS A 34 7.53 -23.72 8.13
C CYS A 34 6.51 -24.76 7.65
N HIS A 35 5.22 -24.53 7.91
CA HIS A 35 4.15 -25.49 7.60
C HIS A 35 4.16 -26.03 6.15
N ASN A 36 4.68 -25.26 5.17
CA ASN A 36 4.67 -25.62 3.75
C ASN A 36 6.04 -25.55 3.03
N TYR A 37 7.15 -25.22 3.70
CA TYR A 37 8.48 -25.11 3.05
C TYR A 37 9.65 -25.09 4.05
N VAL A 38 10.87 -25.34 3.56
CA VAL A 38 12.13 -25.29 4.32
C VAL A 38 12.95 -24.06 3.93
N VAL A 39 13.44 -23.29 4.90
CA VAL A 39 14.36 -22.15 4.66
C VAL A 39 15.75 -22.49 5.19
N ILE A 40 16.77 -22.37 4.33
CA ILE A 40 18.19 -22.53 4.71
C ILE A 40 18.87 -21.16 4.73
N GLY A 41 19.52 -20.81 5.85
CA GLY A 41 20.33 -19.61 5.95
C GLY A 41 21.69 -19.87 6.62
N SER A 42 22.75 -19.23 6.10
CA SER A 42 24.02 -19.06 6.80
C SER A 42 24.02 -17.72 7.55
N VAL A 43 24.63 -17.70 8.74
CA VAL A 43 24.85 -16.48 9.51
C VAL A 43 26.35 -16.22 9.56
N SER A 44 26.80 -15.10 8.98
CA SER A 44 28.15 -14.60 9.20
C SER A 44 28.13 -13.59 10.35
N PHE A 45 29.05 -13.75 11.30
CA PHE A 45 29.28 -12.74 12.33
C PHE A 45 30.50 -11.91 11.92
N ASN A 46 30.28 -10.65 11.58
CA ASN A 46 31.34 -9.65 11.57
C ASN A 46 30.85 -8.44 12.38
N ASN A 47 31.52 -8.18 13.50
CA ASN A 47 31.35 -7.01 14.37
C ASN A 47 29.89 -6.53 14.54
N ASP A 48 29.12 -7.32 15.28
CA ASP A 48 27.79 -6.97 15.86
C ASP A 48 26.65 -6.63 14.88
N GLN A 49 26.73 -7.02 13.60
CA GLN A 49 25.56 -7.06 12.72
C GLN A 49 25.31 -8.45 12.13
N CYS A 50 24.06 -8.91 12.28
CA CYS A 50 23.56 -10.17 11.73
C CYS A 50 22.98 -9.92 10.33
N SER A 51 23.51 -10.59 9.30
CA SER A 51 22.93 -10.57 7.95
C SER A 51 22.69 -12.00 7.45
N LEU A 52 21.48 -12.24 6.95
CA LEU A 52 21.00 -13.52 6.40
C LEU A 52 21.34 -13.55 4.91
N LEU A 53 22.14 -14.52 4.46
CA LEU A 53 22.77 -14.45 3.13
C LEU A 53 22.00 -15.10 1.97
N THR A 54 20.88 -15.80 2.16
CA THR A 54 20.08 -16.34 1.03
C THR A 54 18.63 -16.61 1.40
N HIS A 55 17.69 -16.19 0.55
CA HIS A 55 16.31 -16.67 0.50
C HIS A 55 16.16 -17.58 -0.72
N GLN A 56 16.33 -18.89 -0.56
CA GLN A 56 15.86 -19.86 -1.55
C GLN A 56 14.75 -20.70 -0.91
N LEU A 57 13.57 -20.68 -1.54
CA LEU A 57 12.44 -21.53 -1.21
C LEU A 57 12.66 -22.90 -1.88
N CYS A 58 12.53 -23.97 -1.11
CA CYS A 58 12.50 -25.34 -1.62
C CYS A 58 11.10 -25.92 -1.38
N GLU A 59 10.39 -26.26 -2.45
CA GLU A 59 9.01 -26.77 -2.41
C GLU A 59 8.97 -28.30 -2.52
N THR A 60 10.02 -28.93 -3.06
CA THR A 60 10.11 -30.39 -3.24
C THR A 60 11.35 -31.00 -2.59
N ALA A 61 11.30 -32.32 -2.33
CA ALA A 61 12.46 -33.07 -1.84
C ALA A 61 13.65 -33.02 -2.79
N ASN A 62 13.38 -32.85 -4.10
CA ASN A 62 14.40 -32.76 -5.14
C ASN A 62 15.10 -31.38 -5.12
N ASP A 63 14.35 -30.29 -4.89
CA ASP A 63 14.94 -28.94 -4.74
C ASP A 63 15.90 -28.87 -3.54
N LEU A 64 15.52 -29.51 -2.43
CA LEU A 64 16.37 -29.58 -1.24
C LEU A 64 17.60 -30.47 -1.46
N TYR A 65 17.45 -31.57 -2.23
CA TYR A 65 18.56 -32.45 -2.59
C TYR A 65 19.61 -31.73 -3.43
N GLU A 66 19.22 -30.98 -4.45
CA GLU A 66 20.16 -30.23 -5.28
C GLU A 66 20.90 -29.17 -4.46
N LEU A 67 20.17 -28.39 -3.65
CA LEU A 67 20.75 -27.34 -2.81
C LEU A 67 21.76 -27.87 -1.78
N LEU A 68 21.44 -28.97 -1.10
CA LEU A 68 22.34 -29.60 -0.13
C LEU A 68 23.55 -30.26 -0.81
N THR A 69 23.37 -30.77 -2.03
CA THR A 69 24.46 -31.33 -2.84
C THR A 69 25.45 -30.24 -3.26
N ASP A 70 24.95 -29.08 -3.70
CA ASP A 70 25.77 -27.93 -4.05
C ASP A 70 26.54 -27.36 -2.85
N LEU A 71 25.89 -27.25 -1.68
CA LEU A 71 26.53 -26.84 -0.42
C LEU A 71 27.65 -27.78 0.03
N LEU A 72 27.47 -29.10 -0.16
CA LEU A 72 28.52 -30.07 0.15
C LEU A 72 29.65 -30.07 -0.89
N SER A 73 29.36 -29.80 -2.16
CA SER A 73 30.37 -29.73 -3.22
C SER A 73 31.32 -28.52 -3.06
N THR A 74 30.81 -27.41 -2.51
CA THR A 74 31.55 -26.16 -2.27
C THR A 74 32.35 -26.18 -0.97
N ALA A 75 31.95 -26.99 0.01
CA ALA A 75 32.63 -27.16 1.29
C ALA A 75 33.63 -28.33 1.26
N SER A 76 34.75 -28.23 0.53
CA SER A 76 35.88 -29.20 0.46
C SER A 76 35.61 -30.55 1.15
N SER A 77 34.69 -31.34 0.57
CA SER A 77 34.01 -32.41 1.27
C SER A 77 34.93 -33.60 1.51
N SER A 78 34.89 -34.16 2.71
CA SER A 78 35.55 -35.44 2.97
C SER A 78 34.88 -36.57 2.15
N PRO A 79 35.61 -37.62 1.74
CA PRO A 79 35.13 -38.64 0.80
C PRO A 79 33.99 -39.55 1.32
N ASN A 80 33.45 -39.31 2.51
CA ASN A 80 32.47 -40.17 3.19
C ASN A 80 31.10 -39.52 3.46
N SER A 81 30.86 -38.27 3.05
CA SER A 81 29.52 -37.68 3.06
C SER A 81 28.71 -38.15 1.85
N LYS A 82 27.52 -38.71 2.09
CA LYS A 82 26.59 -39.16 1.04
C LYS A 82 25.19 -38.63 1.31
N ILE A 83 24.58 -38.03 0.29
CA ILE A 83 23.16 -37.71 0.28
C ILE A 83 22.52 -38.56 -0.81
N CYS A 84 21.44 -39.27 -0.48
CA CYS A 84 20.69 -40.09 -1.43
C CYS A 84 19.19 -39.81 -1.28
N LEU A 85 18.53 -39.46 -2.37
CA LEU A 85 17.07 -39.52 -2.49
C LEU A 85 16.62 -40.98 -2.50
N VAL A 86 15.58 -41.30 -1.74
CA VAL A 86 14.97 -42.63 -1.70
C VAL A 86 13.47 -42.48 -1.98
N GLY A 87 13.11 -42.43 -3.27
CA GLY A 87 11.75 -42.09 -3.72
C GLY A 87 11.47 -40.58 -3.68
N ASP A 88 10.23 -40.19 -3.96
CA ASP A 88 9.84 -38.78 -4.12
C ASP A 88 9.67 -38.03 -2.78
N ASP A 89 9.47 -38.76 -1.67
CA ASP A 89 9.07 -38.19 -0.37
C ASP A 89 10.08 -38.46 0.77
N HIS A 90 11.24 -39.09 0.48
CA HIS A 90 12.25 -39.38 1.51
C HIS A 90 13.68 -39.01 1.07
N LEU A 91 14.41 -38.34 1.98
CA LEU A 91 15.80 -37.95 1.78
C LEU A 91 16.69 -38.59 2.85
N ASN A 92 17.68 -39.38 2.44
CA ASN A 92 18.68 -39.97 3.33
C ASN A 92 19.97 -39.17 3.31
N VAL A 93 20.40 -38.70 4.48
CA VAL A 93 21.62 -37.92 4.65
C VAL A 93 22.58 -38.70 5.55
N SER A 94 23.79 -38.95 5.03
CA SER A 94 24.88 -39.64 5.73
C SER A 94 26.11 -38.75 5.82
N LEU A 95 26.52 -38.40 7.04
CA LEU A 95 27.66 -37.51 7.29
C LEU A 95 28.71 -38.18 8.21
N PRO A 96 30.02 -38.09 7.89
CA PRO A 96 31.08 -38.59 8.77
C PRO A 96 31.34 -37.60 9.90
N ILE A 97 31.33 -38.09 11.14
CA ILE A 97 31.67 -37.30 12.33
C ILE A 97 33.10 -37.66 12.75
N TYR A 98 33.96 -36.65 12.89
CA TYR A 98 35.34 -36.79 13.33
C TYR A 98 35.46 -36.44 14.82
N PHE A 99 36.00 -37.35 15.62
CA PHE A 99 36.27 -37.10 17.04
C PHE A 99 37.73 -36.66 17.22
N SER A 100 37.95 -35.47 17.79
CA SER A 100 39.27 -34.81 17.79
C SER A 100 40.35 -35.44 18.69
N SER A 101 40.09 -36.56 19.39
CA SER A 101 41.09 -37.17 20.28
C SER A 101 41.48 -38.61 19.96
N ARG A 102 40.82 -39.29 19.02
CA ARG A 102 41.27 -40.56 18.42
C ARG A 102 40.67 -40.62 17.03
N ASN A 103 41.48 -40.89 16.00
CA ASN A 103 41.06 -41.05 14.59
C ASN A 103 39.99 -42.15 14.43
N LEU A 104 38.76 -41.86 14.85
CA LEU A 104 37.59 -42.71 14.75
C LEU A 104 36.56 -41.91 13.97
N THR A 105 36.24 -42.42 12.78
CA THR A 105 35.19 -41.90 11.92
C THR A 105 33.95 -42.75 12.16
N LYS A 106 32.86 -42.14 12.62
CA LYS A 106 31.55 -42.82 12.67
C LYS A 106 30.63 -42.11 11.68
N ILE A 107 30.05 -42.87 10.75
CA ILE A 107 29.10 -42.35 9.78
C ILE A 107 27.72 -42.35 10.45
N TRP A 108 27.09 -41.19 10.47
CA TRP A 108 25.74 -41.03 10.98
C TRP A 108 24.79 -40.83 9.80
N SER A 109 23.77 -41.67 9.75
CA SER A 109 22.73 -41.65 8.72
C SER A 109 21.39 -41.36 9.38
N PHE A 110 20.66 -40.40 8.84
CA PHE A 110 19.28 -40.13 9.22
C PHE A 110 18.41 -39.88 7.99
N THR A 111 17.12 -40.20 8.13
CA THR A 111 16.11 -40.10 7.07
C THR A 111 15.19 -38.93 7.37
N ILE A 112 15.02 -38.03 6.41
CA ILE A 112 14.01 -36.97 6.45
C ILE A 112 12.82 -37.47 5.62
N GLU A 113 11.67 -37.59 6.27
CA GLU A 113 10.41 -37.94 5.64
C GLU A 113 9.58 -36.67 5.44
N PHE A 114 9.20 -36.41 4.18
CA PHE A 114 8.32 -35.31 3.83
C PHE A 114 6.88 -35.80 4.02
N LEU A 115 6.25 -35.37 5.11
CA LEU A 115 4.84 -35.66 5.34
C LEU A 115 4.03 -34.90 4.28
N LYS A 116 3.46 -35.62 3.31
CA LYS A 116 2.35 -35.09 2.51
C LYS A 116 1.28 -34.65 3.49
N SER A 117 0.87 -33.39 3.38
CA SER A 117 -0.20 -32.82 4.19
C SER A 117 -1.34 -33.85 4.27
N PRO A 118 -1.89 -34.15 5.45
CA PRO A 118 -2.93 -35.16 5.56
C PRO A 118 -3.99 -34.82 4.54
N SER A 119 -4.23 -35.74 3.60
CA SER A 119 -5.34 -35.63 2.67
C SER A 119 -6.57 -35.45 3.54
N PHE A 120 -7.11 -34.23 3.58
CA PHE A 120 -8.36 -33.95 4.26
C PHE A 120 -9.33 -35.02 3.76
N ASN A 121 -9.89 -35.80 4.70
CA ASN A 121 -10.98 -36.69 4.38
C ASN A 121 -12.02 -35.85 3.64
N ASN A 122 -12.32 -36.21 2.39
CA ASN A 122 -13.40 -35.65 1.56
C ASN A 122 -14.78 -35.98 2.15
N ASN A 123 -14.98 -35.78 3.46
CA ASN A 123 -16.28 -35.38 3.95
C ASN A 123 -16.35 -33.88 3.66
N THR A 124 -16.85 -33.56 2.47
CA THR A 124 -17.09 -32.22 1.95
C THR A 124 -17.84 -31.38 2.97
N ILE A 125 -17.11 -30.68 3.85
CA ILE A 125 -17.55 -29.37 4.29
C ILE A 125 -17.40 -28.55 3.02
N GLU A 126 -18.52 -28.28 2.33
CA GLU A 126 -18.51 -27.29 1.26
C GLU A 126 -17.94 -26.01 1.87
N GLU A 127 -16.71 -25.69 1.47
CA GLU A 127 -16.09 -24.44 1.87
C GLU A 127 -16.94 -23.34 1.23
N ILE A 128 -17.68 -22.61 2.07
CA ILE A 128 -18.48 -21.48 1.62
C ILE A 128 -17.47 -20.36 1.28
N THR A 129 -16.98 -20.39 0.05
CA THR A 129 -16.11 -19.36 -0.51
C THR A 129 -16.94 -18.25 -1.15
N LEU A 130 -16.40 -17.03 -1.15
CA LEU A 130 -16.92 -15.91 -1.93
C LEU A 130 -16.36 -15.92 -3.36
N ASP A 131 -15.46 -16.85 -3.68
CA ASP A 131 -14.89 -16.98 -5.01
C ASP A 131 -15.97 -17.38 -6.02
N PRO A 132 -15.84 -16.93 -7.27
CA PRO A 132 -16.71 -17.39 -8.33
C PRO A 132 -16.61 -18.91 -8.52
N LEU A 133 -17.76 -19.56 -8.66
CA LEU A 133 -17.85 -20.98 -9.01
C LEU A 133 -17.32 -21.25 -10.43
N ASP A 134 -17.43 -20.26 -11.33
CA ASP A 134 -16.91 -20.31 -12.71
C ASP A 134 -16.12 -19.03 -13.04
N TRP A 135 -14.80 -19.18 -13.09
CA TRP A 135 -13.87 -18.11 -13.46
C TRP A 135 -13.95 -17.73 -14.95
N THR A 136 -14.42 -18.62 -15.82
CA THR A 136 -14.61 -18.34 -17.25
C THR A 136 -15.83 -17.46 -17.47
N ASP A 137 -16.94 -17.76 -16.79
CA ASP A 137 -18.13 -16.91 -16.80
C ASP A 137 -17.84 -15.52 -16.23
N THR A 138 -17.12 -15.48 -15.09
CA THR A 138 -16.70 -14.20 -14.47
C THR A 138 -15.81 -13.37 -15.39
N LYS A 139 -14.88 -14.01 -16.10
CA LYS A 139 -14.05 -13.33 -17.11
C LYS A 139 -14.89 -12.79 -18.27
N SER A 140 -15.89 -13.55 -18.72
CA SER A 140 -16.81 -13.13 -19.78
C SER A 140 -17.62 -11.91 -19.36
N LEU A 141 -18.10 -11.87 -18.11
CA LEU A 141 -18.73 -10.68 -17.53
C LEU A 141 -17.77 -9.49 -17.50
N GLY A 142 -16.54 -9.70 -17.03
CA GLY A 142 -15.51 -8.66 -17.02
C GLY A 142 -15.26 -8.06 -18.41
N HIS A 143 -15.19 -8.90 -19.46
CA HIS A 143 -15.06 -8.43 -20.84
C HIS A 143 -16.27 -7.61 -21.30
N GLN A 144 -17.50 -8.08 -21.01
CA GLN A 144 -18.71 -7.34 -21.35
C GLN A 144 -18.75 -5.96 -20.69
N ILE A 145 -18.41 -5.89 -19.40
CA ILE A 145 -18.34 -4.62 -18.67
C ILE A 145 -17.35 -3.67 -19.35
N MET A 146 -16.17 -4.17 -19.71
CA MET A 146 -15.15 -3.37 -20.37
C MET A 146 -15.57 -2.85 -21.74
N ASP A 147 -16.21 -3.69 -22.56
CA ASP A 147 -16.71 -3.32 -23.88
C ASP A 147 -17.78 -2.21 -23.76
N ASP A 148 -18.76 -2.38 -22.87
CA ASP A 148 -19.81 -1.39 -22.62
C ASP A 148 -19.22 -0.05 -22.12
N MET A 149 -18.18 -0.09 -21.29
CA MET A 149 -17.48 1.09 -20.79
C MET A 149 -16.71 1.84 -21.87
N ILE A 150 -15.98 1.12 -22.72
CA ILE A 150 -15.21 1.70 -23.81
C ILE A 150 -16.17 2.30 -24.85
N ASP A 151 -17.22 1.58 -25.22
CA ASP A 151 -18.24 2.04 -26.16
C ASP A 151 -18.93 3.31 -25.65
N TYR A 152 -19.25 3.37 -24.35
CA TYR A 152 -19.80 4.57 -23.73
C TYR A 152 -18.88 5.79 -23.90
N LEU A 153 -17.59 5.64 -23.57
CA LEU A 153 -16.63 6.75 -23.62
C LEU A 153 -16.29 7.17 -25.06
N ARG A 154 -16.23 6.21 -26.01
CA ARG A 154 -16.05 6.49 -27.44
C ARG A 154 -17.15 7.41 -27.97
N ASP A 155 -18.40 7.11 -27.62
CA ASP A 155 -19.57 7.79 -28.18
C ASP A 155 -20.04 8.98 -27.32
N LEU A 156 -19.34 9.27 -26.21
CA LEU A 156 -19.69 10.30 -25.24
C LEU A 156 -19.91 11.67 -25.90
N ARG A 157 -19.10 12.00 -26.91
CA ARG A 157 -19.18 13.28 -27.64
C ARG A 157 -20.49 13.49 -28.43
N PHE A 158 -21.23 12.41 -28.70
CA PHE A 158 -22.51 12.46 -29.40
C PHE A 158 -23.70 12.49 -28.43
N ARG A 159 -23.45 12.49 -27.12
CA ARG A 159 -24.46 12.51 -26.08
C ARG A 159 -24.60 13.94 -25.50
N PRO A 160 -25.77 14.30 -24.97
CA PRO A 160 -25.94 15.50 -24.15
C PRO A 160 -24.95 15.51 -22.99
N THR A 161 -24.39 16.68 -22.70
CA THR A 161 -23.41 16.89 -21.63
C THR A 161 -23.96 16.56 -20.24
N TRP A 162 -25.27 16.73 -20.05
CA TRP A 162 -25.96 16.39 -18.83
C TRP A 162 -27.36 15.84 -19.15
N ARG A 163 -27.80 14.86 -18.36
CA ARG A 163 -29.15 14.30 -18.41
C ARG A 163 -29.64 14.11 -16.98
N PRO A 164 -30.86 14.57 -16.63
CA PRO A 164 -31.46 14.24 -15.35
C PRO A 164 -31.79 12.75 -15.31
N VAL A 165 -31.63 12.15 -14.14
CA VAL A 165 -32.12 10.78 -13.90
C VAL A 165 -33.65 10.79 -13.92
N PRO A 166 -34.32 9.98 -14.76
CA PRO A 166 -35.79 9.92 -14.81
C PRO A 166 -36.40 9.56 -13.45
N LEU A 167 -37.57 10.11 -13.12
CA LEU A 167 -38.27 9.82 -11.86
C LEU A 167 -38.50 8.31 -11.64
N ALA A 168 -38.88 7.58 -12.69
CA ALA A 168 -39.07 6.13 -12.61
C ALA A 168 -37.81 5.37 -12.17
N VAL A 169 -36.62 5.82 -12.61
CA VAL A 169 -35.34 5.23 -12.17
C VAL A 169 -35.06 5.58 -10.70
N GLN A 170 -35.35 6.82 -10.29
CA GLN A 170 -35.19 7.24 -8.89
C GLN A 170 -36.12 6.45 -7.96
N GLU A 171 -37.40 6.29 -8.32
CA GLU A 171 -38.39 5.52 -7.56
C GLU A 171 -37.99 4.04 -7.49
N SER A 172 -37.57 3.45 -8.61
CA SER A 172 -37.10 2.07 -8.66
C SER A 172 -35.92 1.84 -7.71
N LEU A 173 -34.92 2.73 -7.68
CA LEU A 173 -33.76 2.58 -6.79
C LEU A 173 -34.09 2.88 -5.32
N ALA A 174 -35.06 3.75 -5.04
CA ALA A 174 -35.42 4.14 -3.68
C ALA A 174 -36.34 3.13 -2.97
N GLN A 175 -37.08 2.31 -3.71
CA GLN A 175 -38.11 1.40 -3.19
C GLN A 175 -37.72 -0.08 -3.23
N GLN A 176 -36.48 -0.40 -3.57
CA GLN A 176 -35.99 -1.78 -3.53
C GLN A 176 -35.85 -2.29 -2.09
N ASP A 177 -36.38 -3.48 -1.83
CA ASP A 177 -36.14 -4.22 -0.60
C ASP A 177 -34.71 -4.79 -0.57
N ILE A 178 -34.21 -5.07 0.64
CA ILE A 178 -32.91 -5.73 0.81
C ILE A 178 -32.96 -7.12 0.13
N PRO A 179 -32.01 -7.47 -0.75
CA PRO A 179 -31.98 -8.77 -1.38
C PRO A 179 -31.63 -9.85 -0.35
N LEU A 180 -32.64 -10.64 0.06
CA LEU A 180 -32.48 -11.76 0.99
C LEU A 180 -31.98 -13.05 0.31
N LYS A 181 -31.93 -13.05 -1.03
CA LYS A 181 -31.44 -14.16 -1.85
C LYS A 181 -30.27 -13.69 -2.69
N SER A 182 -29.33 -14.59 -2.95
CA SER A 182 -28.23 -14.31 -3.87
C SER A 182 -28.76 -14.04 -5.28
N GLN A 183 -28.06 -13.14 -5.97
CA GLN A 183 -28.26 -12.85 -7.38
C GLN A 183 -26.97 -13.16 -8.12
N THR A 184 -27.09 -13.47 -9.41
CA THR A 184 -25.89 -13.67 -10.24
C THR A 184 -25.22 -12.32 -10.52
N PRO A 185 -23.89 -12.27 -10.66
CA PRO A 185 -23.18 -11.05 -11.05
C PRO A 185 -23.72 -10.42 -12.35
N TRP A 186 -24.18 -11.23 -13.29
CA TRP A 186 -24.83 -10.77 -14.53
C TRP A 186 -26.12 -10.00 -14.30
N GLN A 187 -26.99 -10.47 -13.38
CA GLN A 187 -28.24 -9.78 -13.05
C GLN A 187 -27.96 -8.42 -12.43
N VAL A 188 -27.02 -8.37 -11.48
CA VAL A 188 -26.59 -7.11 -10.85
C VAL A 188 -26.01 -6.16 -11.90
N TYR A 189 -25.19 -6.67 -12.82
CA TYR A 189 -24.62 -5.84 -13.87
C TYR A 189 -25.68 -5.29 -14.84
N ASP A 190 -26.70 -6.07 -15.22
CA ASP A 190 -27.76 -5.57 -16.11
C ASP A 190 -28.56 -4.42 -15.47
N GLU A 191 -28.80 -4.49 -14.15
CA GLU A 191 -29.38 -3.39 -13.37
C GLU A 191 -28.46 -2.16 -13.36
N VAL A 192 -27.16 -2.33 -13.09
CA VAL A 192 -26.19 -1.22 -13.14
C VAL A 192 -26.16 -0.59 -14.54
N ARG A 193 -26.08 -1.41 -15.59
CA ARG A 193 -25.98 -0.99 -16.99
C ARG A 193 -27.22 -0.19 -17.43
N SER A 194 -28.40 -0.57 -16.97
CA SER A 194 -29.66 0.08 -17.33
C SER A 194 -29.99 1.30 -16.47
N LEU A 195 -29.77 1.23 -15.16
CA LEU A 195 -30.24 2.24 -14.20
C LEU A 195 -29.18 3.28 -13.82
N ILE A 196 -27.89 2.90 -13.82
CA ILE A 196 -26.81 3.72 -13.24
C ILE A 196 -25.84 4.20 -14.33
N PHE A 197 -25.40 3.28 -15.17
CA PHE A 197 -24.38 3.50 -16.19
C PHE A 197 -24.69 4.58 -17.26
N PRO A 198 -25.94 5.00 -17.51
CA PRO A 198 -26.22 6.10 -18.44
C PRO A 198 -25.80 7.51 -17.96
N TYR A 199 -25.30 7.67 -16.73
CA TYR A 199 -25.04 8.98 -16.09
C TYR A 199 -23.59 9.28 -15.57
N PRO A 200 -22.48 8.70 -16.09
CA PRO A 200 -21.13 8.89 -15.53
C PRO A 200 -20.36 10.11 -16.06
N LEU A 201 -19.30 10.48 -15.33
CA LEU A 201 -18.36 11.58 -15.62
C LEU A 201 -16.88 11.13 -15.52
N GLY A 202 -16.51 10.03 -16.20
CA GLY A 202 -15.17 9.40 -16.09
C GLY A 202 -14.26 9.59 -17.31
N THR A 203 -12.99 9.18 -17.17
CA THR A 203 -12.00 9.11 -18.26
C THR A 203 -11.48 7.68 -18.44
N LEU A 204 -11.11 7.29 -19.66
CA LEU A 204 -10.76 5.90 -19.98
C LEU A 204 -9.51 5.39 -19.24
N ILE A 205 -8.44 6.20 -19.19
CA ILE A 205 -7.21 5.79 -18.50
C ILE A 205 -7.41 5.72 -16.99
N GLY A 206 -8.21 6.63 -16.43
CA GLY A 206 -8.59 6.59 -15.01
C GLY A 206 -9.33 5.29 -14.66
N VAL A 207 -10.22 4.81 -15.53
CA VAL A 207 -10.91 3.53 -15.34
C VAL A 207 -9.93 2.37 -15.23
N PHE A 208 -8.95 2.27 -16.14
CA PHE A 208 -7.98 1.17 -16.08
C PHE A 208 -7.11 1.24 -14.82
N ALA A 209 -6.67 2.44 -14.44
CA ALA A 209 -5.90 2.63 -13.22
C ALA A 209 -6.71 2.23 -11.98
N GLU A 210 -7.99 2.60 -11.92
CA GLU A 210 -8.87 2.25 -10.80
C GLU A 210 -9.15 0.75 -10.75
N LEU A 211 -9.33 0.10 -11.90
CA LEU A 211 -9.53 -1.36 -11.98
C LEU A 211 -8.32 -2.12 -11.42
N ILE A 212 -7.11 -1.71 -11.82
CA ILE A 212 -5.86 -2.30 -11.31
C ILE A 212 -5.74 -2.05 -9.80
N THR A 213 -6.02 -0.82 -9.35
CA THR A 213 -5.96 -0.45 -7.93
C THR A 213 -6.92 -1.27 -7.08
N ALA A 214 -8.17 -1.42 -7.53
CA ALA A 214 -9.18 -2.22 -6.86
C ALA A 214 -8.79 -3.71 -6.81
N THR A 215 -8.16 -4.23 -7.87
CA THR A 215 -7.67 -5.62 -7.91
C THR A 215 -6.54 -5.84 -6.90
N MET A 216 -5.62 -4.88 -6.77
CA MET A 216 -4.50 -4.99 -5.83
C MET A 216 -4.93 -4.85 -4.37
N ASN A 217 -5.96 -4.03 -4.10
CA ASN A 217 -6.50 -3.77 -2.76
C ASN A 217 -5.41 -3.52 -1.70
N ASN A 218 -4.44 -2.67 -2.04
CA ASN A 218 -3.27 -2.41 -1.21
C ASN A 218 -3.63 -1.57 0.03
N GLN A 219 -3.37 -2.11 1.22
CA GLN A 219 -3.56 -1.42 2.51
C GLN A 219 -2.32 -0.64 3.00
N SER A 220 -1.13 -0.90 2.43
CA SER A 220 0.12 -0.13 2.56
C SER A 220 0.57 0.25 3.99
N TRP A 221 0.10 -0.47 5.03
CA TRP A 221 0.43 -0.22 6.44
C TRP A 221 1.76 -0.87 6.89
N ASP A 222 1.93 -2.17 6.62
CA ASP A 222 3.11 -2.97 7.07
C ASP A 222 3.75 -3.76 5.91
N GLY A 223 3.05 -3.90 4.79
CA GLY A 223 3.58 -4.52 3.59
C GLY A 223 4.46 -3.53 2.85
N ASN A 224 5.72 -3.88 2.63
CA ASN A 224 6.60 -3.21 1.67
C ASN A 224 6.02 -3.31 0.24
N GLN A 225 5.00 -2.51 -0.05
CA GLN A 225 4.22 -2.54 -1.29
C GLN A 225 4.72 -1.50 -2.29
N ALA A 226 4.76 -1.88 -3.57
CA ALA A 226 5.26 -1.02 -4.64
C ALA A 226 4.48 0.30 -4.80
N SER A 227 3.22 0.36 -4.37
CA SER A 227 2.36 1.55 -4.43
C SER A 227 2.96 2.76 -3.71
N ILE A 228 3.66 2.56 -2.58
CA ILE A 228 4.28 3.65 -1.83
C ILE A 228 5.43 4.30 -2.63
N TYR A 229 6.24 3.48 -3.31
CA TYR A 229 7.33 3.97 -4.16
C TYR A 229 6.81 4.65 -5.42
N LEU A 230 5.74 4.10 -6.01
CA LEU A 230 5.06 4.70 -7.16
C LEU A 230 4.51 6.08 -6.83
N GLU A 231 3.81 6.24 -5.69
CA GLU A 231 3.31 7.55 -5.25
C GLU A 231 4.45 8.56 -5.10
N ARG A 232 5.54 8.19 -4.43
CA ARG A 232 6.74 9.05 -4.28
C ARG A 232 7.35 9.43 -5.62
N GLN A 233 7.38 8.51 -6.58
CA GLN A 233 7.91 8.76 -7.92
C GLN A 233 7.02 9.73 -8.70
N VAL A 234 5.70 9.56 -8.64
CA VAL A 234 4.72 10.46 -9.27
C VAL A 234 4.81 11.87 -8.66
N LEU A 235 4.89 11.97 -7.33
CA LEU A 235 5.09 13.25 -6.65
C LEU A 235 6.39 13.93 -7.07
N THR A 236 7.48 13.17 -7.23
CA THR A 236 8.76 13.68 -7.73
C THR A 236 8.60 14.26 -9.14
N TRP A 237 7.90 13.57 -10.04
CA TRP A 237 7.61 14.09 -11.38
C TRP A 237 6.76 15.36 -11.34
N LEU A 238 5.73 15.41 -10.49
CA LEU A 238 4.88 16.59 -10.33
C LEU A 238 5.68 17.79 -9.79
N LYS A 239 6.58 17.59 -8.83
CA LYS A 239 7.49 18.64 -8.35
C LYS A 239 8.31 19.24 -9.50
N ILE A 240 8.89 18.39 -10.35
CA ILE A 240 9.69 18.82 -11.51
C ILE A 240 8.83 19.59 -12.53
N ILE A 241 7.64 19.07 -12.86
CA ILE A 241 6.73 19.69 -13.85
C ILE A 241 6.28 21.08 -13.38
N ILE A 242 5.93 21.22 -12.10
CA ILE A 242 5.48 22.48 -11.51
C ILE A 242 6.65 23.46 -11.29
N GLY A 243 7.88 22.94 -11.18
CA GLY A 243 9.07 23.74 -10.89
C GLY A 243 9.34 23.93 -9.39
N PHE A 244 8.84 23.02 -8.55
CA PHE A 244 9.14 23.01 -7.12
C PHE A 244 10.52 22.40 -6.82
N PRO A 245 11.13 22.73 -5.67
CA PRO A 245 12.39 22.13 -5.25
C PRO A 245 12.32 20.60 -5.25
N ASN A 246 13.30 19.95 -5.87
CA ASN A 246 13.37 18.49 -5.91
C ASN A 246 14.29 17.89 -4.83
N ASP A 247 14.35 18.55 -3.67
CA ASP A 247 15.10 18.12 -2.50
C ASP A 247 14.16 17.81 -1.31
N GLU A 248 14.73 17.53 -0.14
CA GLU A 248 13.99 17.16 1.08
C GLU A 248 13.17 18.33 1.68
N THR A 249 13.37 19.56 1.21
CA THR A 249 12.59 20.72 1.67
C THR A 249 11.17 20.73 1.10
N CYS A 250 10.90 19.92 0.07
CA CYS A 250 9.60 19.81 -0.58
C CYS A 250 9.10 18.36 -0.61
N SER A 251 7.93 18.15 -0.02
CA SER A 251 7.21 16.89 -0.01
C SER A 251 5.79 17.07 -0.56
N GLY A 252 5.09 15.96 -0.78
CA GLY A 252 3.71 15.96 -1.25
C GLY A 252 2.97 14.70 -0.81
N ALA A 253 1.67 14.69 -1.05
CA ALA A 253 0.80 13.55 -0.84
C ALA A 253 -0.32 13.58 -1.89
N LEU A 254 -0.67 12.43 -2.45
CA LEU A 254 -1.84 12.31 -3.32
C LEU A 254 -3.08 12.15 -2.45
N VAL A 255 -4.09 12.99 -2.68
CA VAL A 255 -5.36 12.96 -1.93
C VAL A 255 -6.54 12.99 -2.90
N SER A 256 -7.72 12.59 -2.44
CA SER A 256 -8.92 12.44 -3.26
C SER A 256 -9.48 13.75 -3.85
N GLY A 257 -8.95 14.90 -3.46
CA GLY A 257 -9.26 16.18 -4.09
C GLY A 257 -8.92 17.40 -3.23
N THR A 258 -9.20 18.58 -3.77
CA THR A 258 -8.85 19.88 -3.17
C THR A 258 -9.46 20.09 -1.77
N SER A 259 -10.66 19.55 -1.50
CA SER A 259 -11.27 19.67 -0.17
C SER A 259 -10.44 18.95 0.90
N VAL A 260 -9.96 17.73 0.60
CA VAL A 260 -9.09 16.97 1.52
C VAL A 260 -7.71 17.63 1.62
N ALA A 261 -7.15 18.09 0.49
CA ALA A 261 -5.89 18.84 0.49
C ALA A 261 -5.96 20.09 1.39
N THR A 262 -7.08 20.83 1.34
CA THR A 262 -7.32 22.00 2.19
C THR A 262 -7.36 21.62 3.68
N ILE A 263 -8.05 20.51 4.02
CA ILE A 263 -8.10 20.01 5.40
C ILE A 263 -6.71 19.63 5.90
N VAL A 264 -5.94 18.88 5.10
CA VAL A 264 -4.57 18.48 5.45
C VAL A 264 -3.66 19.70 5.62
N ALA A 265 -3.70 20.66 4.69
CA ALA A 265 -2.90 21.87 4.76
C ALA A 265 -3.23 22.72 5.99
N LEU A 266 -4.51 22.92 6.30
CA LEU A 266 -4.94 23.64 7.50
C LEU A 266 -4.62 22.88 8.80
N ALA A 267 -4.66 21.54 8.78
CA ALA A 267 -4.23 20.74 9.93
C ALA A 267 -2.73 20.92 10.21
N VAL A 268 -1.90 20.97 9.16
CA VAL A 268 -0.47 21.26 9.27
C VAL A 268 -0.24 22.68 9.81
N ALA A 269 -0.94 23.68 9.26
CA ALA A 269 -0.85 25.07 9.74
C ALA A 269 -1.29 25.20 11.21
N ARG A 270 -2.37 24.50 11.61
CA ARG A 270 -2.83 24.46 13.00
C ARG A 270 -1.78 23.84 13.93
N LYS A 271 -1.05 22.81 13.48
CA LYS A 271 0.05 22.23 14.26
C LYS A 271 1.18 23.24 14.47
N LYS A 272 1.52 24.05 13.46
CA LYS A 272 2.50 25.15 13.61
C LYS A 272 2.06 26.15 14.69
N PHE A 273 0.78 26.52 14.71
CA PHE A 273 0.23 27.51 15.65
C PHE A 273 -0.45 26.90 16.88
N HIS A 274 -0.10 25.67 17.29
CA HIS A 274 -0.85 24.92 18.31
C HIS A 274 -1.13 25.67 19.64
N ASP A 275 -0.23 26.55 20.06
CA ASP A 275 -0.37 27.36 21.29
C ASP A 275 -1.17 28.66 21.10
N ARG A 276 -1.60 28.97 19.87
CA ARG A 276 -2.25 30.23 19.51
C ARG A 276 -3.55 29.96 18.77
N LYS A 277 -4.53 30.84 18.97
CA LYS A 277 -5.69 30.88 18.08
C LYS A 277 -5.24 31.24 16.67
N MET A 278 -5.87 30.64 15.68
CA MET A 278 -5.53 30.82 14.27
C MET A 278 -6.61 31.65 13.58
N LYS A 279 -6.22 32.61 12.73
CA LYS A 279 -7.10 33.33 11.81
C LYS A 279 -6.75 32.95 10.37
N ILE A 280 -7.76 32.81 9.53
CA ILE A 280 -7.60 32.41 8.13
C ILE A 280 -8.06 33.56 7.26
N TYR A 281 -7.15 34.08 6.44
CA TYR A 281 -7.38 35.19 5.54
C TYR A 281 -7.55 34.65 4.12
N CYS A 282 -8.71 34.88 3.53
CA CYS A 282 -9.00 34.47 2.16
C CYS A 282 -9.84 35.53 1.44
N SER A 283 -9.84 35.49 0.10
CA SER A 283 -10.60 36.45 -0.70
C SER A 283 -12.11 36.21 -0.64
N THR A 284 -12.90 37.21 -1.01
CA THR A 284 -14.36 37.04 -1.23
C THR A 284 -14.71 35.98 -2.27
N ASP A 285 -13.77 35.63 -3.14
CA ASP A 285 -13.95 34.69 -4.25
C ASP A 285 -13.35 33.30 -3.94
N ALA A 286 -12.88 33.08 -2.70
CA ALA A 286 -12.26 31.84 -2.29
C ALA A 286 -13.25 30.66 -2.27
N HIS A 287 -12.76 29.45 -2.53
CA HIS A 287 -13.62 28.27 -2.61
C HIS A 287 -14.25 27.92 -1.25
N ASN A 288 -15.53 27.56 -1.24
CA ASN A 288 -16.29 27.20 -0.03
C ASN A 288 -15.75 25.96 0.72
N CYS A 289 -14.73 25.28 0.21
CA CYS A 289 -14.06 24.17 0.89
C CYS A 289 -13.29 24.65 2.13
N ILE A 290 -12.85 25.91 2.15
CA ILE A 290 -12.17 26.51 3.29
C ILE A 290 -13.10 26.55 4.50
N ILE A 291 -14.35 27.00 4.32
CA ILE A 291 -15.35 27.04 5.39
C ILE A 291 -15.59 25.63 5.95
N ARG A 292 -15.75 24.64 5.07
CA ARG A 292 -15.93 23.23 5.48
C ARG A 292 -14.73 22.70 6.24
N ALA A 293 -13.52 23.01 5.79
CA ALA A 293 -12.30 22.57 6.45
C ALA A 293 -12.15 23.22 7.85
N VAL A 294 -12.49 24.50 7.99
CA VAL A 294 -12.53 25.21 9.28
C VAL A 294 -13.51 24.59 10.25
N ASP A 295 -14.71 24.23 9.77
CA ASP A 295 -15.72 23.54 10.58
C ASP A 295 -15.23 22.17 11.03
N ILE A 296 -14.72 21.35 10.11
CA ILE A 296 -14.23 19.99 10.39
C ILE A 296 -13.08 20.01 11.40
N LEU A 297 -12.17 20.99 11.28
CA LEU A 297 -11.03 21.13 12.17
C LEU A 297 -11.41 21.81 13.49
N GLY A 298 -12.65 22.29 13.67
CA GLY A 298 -13.06 22.99 14.89
C GLY A 298 -12.32 24.31 15.11
N ILE A 299 -11.92 24.99 14.04
CA ILE A 299 -11.27 26.30 14.09
C ILE A 299 -12.31 27.41 14.32
N GLY A 300 -13.56 27.22 13.87
CA GLY A 300 -14.64 28.18 14.02
C GLY A 300 -14.68 29.22 12.89
N LYS A 301 -15.87 29.44 12.31
CA LYS A 301 -16.07 30.35 11.17
C LYS A 301 -15.74 31.80 11.49
N GLU A 302 -15.85 32.19 12.75
CA GLU A 302 -15.51 33.52 13.26
C GLU A 302 -14.03 33.86 13.08
N ASN A 303 -13.18 32.84 12.88
CA ASN A 303 -11.76 33.01 12.61
C ASN A 303 -11.44 33.11 11.11
N ILE A 304 -12.45 33.08 10.23
CA ILE A 304 -12.28 33.36 8.80
C ILE A 304 -12.45 34.86 8.57
N ILE A 305 -11.38 35.49 8.10
CA ILE A 305 -11.33 36.91 7.76
C ILE A 305 -11.39 37.03 6.23
N ILE A 306 -12.55 37.48 5.75
CA ILE A 306 -12.80 37.66 4.32
C ILE A 306 -12.20 39.00 3.87
N ILE A 307 -11.28 38.94 2.91
CA ILE A 307 -10.63 40.10 2.32
C ILE A 307 -11.29 40.43 0.98
N PRO A 308 -11.71 41.69 0.74
CA PRO A 308 -12.23 42.12 -0.55
C PRO A 308 -11.25 41.88 -1.69
N THR A 309 -11.80 41.72 -2.89
CA THR A 309 -10.99 41.63 -4.11
C THR A 309 -10.77 43.00 -4.77
N ASN A 310 -9.66 43.13 -5.48
CA ASN A 310 -9.33 44.29 -6.30
C ASN A 310 -10.11 44.27 -7.63
N LYS A 311 -9.83 45.24 -8.52
CA LYS A 311 -10.50 45.35 -9.84
C LYS A 311 -10.25 44.14 -10.75
N GLN A 312 -9.17 43.40 -10.53
CA GLN A 312 -8.79 42.18 -11.25
C GLN A 312 -9.37 40.92 -10.59
N ARG A 313 -10.24 41.05 -9.58
CA ARG A 313 -10.83 39.94 -8.82
C ARG A 313 -9.80 39.14 -8.00
N GLN A 314 -8.63 39.71 -7.76
CA GLN A 314 -7.59 39.13 -6.91
C GLN A 314 -7.77 39.64 -5.48
N ILE A 315 -7.32 38.89 -4.47
CA ILE A 315 -7.27 39.36 -3.09
C ILE A 315 -6.53 40.71 -2.99
N ASP A 316 -7.13 41.69 -2.31
CA ASP A 316 -6.49 42.99 -2.14
C ASP A 316 -5.39 42.91 -1.08
N LEU A 317 -4.13 42.88 -1.53
CA LEU A 317 -2.94 42.80 -0.65
C LEU A 317 -2.85 43.94 0.36
N GLN A 318 -3.29 45.16 0.01
CA GLN A 318 -3.21 46.30 0.93
C GLN A 318 -4.24 46.17 2.05
N ILE A 319 -5.43 45.67 1.74
CA ILE A 319 -6.46 45.40 2.75
C ILE A 319 -6.06 44.20 3.60
N LEU A 320 -5.51 43.14 2.98
CA LEU A 320 -4.99 41.97 3.67
C LEU A 320 -3.94 42.38 4.71
N GLU A 321 -2.91 43.12 4.32
CA GLU A 321 -1.83 43.53 5.22
C GLU A 321 -2.35 44.32 6.44
N LYS A 322 -3.32 45.21 6.23
CA LYS A 322 -3.96 45.98 7.32
C LYS A 322 -4.86 45.13 8.22
N SER A 323 -5.36 44.01 7.72
CA SER A 323 -6.28 43.12 8.43
C SER A 323 -5.55 42.07 9.30
N ILE A 324 -4.26 41.87 9.06
CA ILE A 324 -3.46 40.87 9.78
C ILE A 324 -3.28 41.30 11.23
N ASP A 325 -3.69 40.42 12.14
CA ASP A 325 -3.49 40.54 13.58
C ASP A 325 -2.44 39.53 14.03
N LEU A 326 -1.21 40.03 14.25
CA LEU A 326 -0.05 39.21 14.63
C LEU A 326 -0.14 38.63 16.05
N ASN A 327 -1.18 38.94 16.84
CA ASN A 327 -1.41 38.22 18.10
C ASN A 327 -1.92 36.79 17.86
N PHE A 328 -2.44 36.52 16.66
CA PHE A 328 -2.95 35.22 16.22
C PHE A 328 -1.98 34.58 15.23
N GLY A 329 -2.02 33.25 15.10
CA GLY A 329 -1.40 32.59 13.95
C GLY A 329 -2.21 32.90 12.69
N GLY A 330 -1.61 33.47 11.66
CA GLY A 330 -2.30 33.83 10.42
C GLY A 330 -2.07 32.82 9.31
N VAL A 331 -3.13 32.31 8.70
CA VAL A 331 -3.05 31.52 7.47
C VAL A 331 -3.57 32.35 6.32
N ILE A 332 -2.73 32.62 5.32
CA ILE A 332 -3.09 33.37 4.13
C ILE A 332 -3.32 32.39 3.00
N ILE A 333 -4.51 32.45 2.39
CA ILE A 333 -4.90 31.58 1.28
C ILE A 333 -4.88 32.37 -0.03
N GLY A 334 -4.01 31.96 -0.95
CA GLY A 334 -4.00 32.40 -2.34
C GLY A 334 -4.77 31.43 -3.25
N SER A 335 -5.33 31.94 -4.34
CA SER A 335 -6.01 31.15 -5.36
C SER A 335 -5.35 31.31 -6.73
N THR A 336 -5.06 30.18 -7.38
CA THR A 336 -4.51 30.08 -8.73
C THR A 336 -5.60 29.72 -9.75
N GLY A 337 -6.72 30.44 -9.71
CA GLY A 337 -7.90 30.19 -10.55
C GLY A 337 -9.16 30.04 -9.71
N THR A 338 -9.77 31.17 -9.33
CA THR A 338 -11.04 31.18 -8.59
C THR A 338 -12.16 30.53 -9.40
N VAL A 339 -13.10 29.84 -8.73
CA VAL A 339 -14.20 29.13 -9.41
C VAL A 339 -15.08 30.06 -10.23
N GLY A 340 -15.38 31.24 -9.70
CA GLY A 340 -16.33 32.17 -10.31
C GLY A 340 -15.79 32.90 -11.54
N THR A 341 -14.51 33.30 -11.51
CA THR A 341 -13.95 34.19 -12.53
C THR A 341 -12.62 33.72 -13.12
N GLY A 342 -12.05 32.62 -12.62
CA GLY A 342 -10.72 32.16 -13.02
C GLY A 342 -9.61 33.14 -12.63
N ALA A 343 -9.82 33.98 -11.62
CA ALA A 343 -8.83 34.97 -11.20
C ALA A 343 -7.64 34.28 -10.51
N ILE A 344 -6.44 34.81 -10.75
CA ILE A 344 -5.20 34.33 -10.15
C ILE A 344 -4.68 35.43 -9.24
N ASP A 345 -4.58 35.15 -7.95
CA ASP A 345 -4.04 36.10 -6.97
C ASP A 345 -2.56 36.40 -7.22
N ASP A 346 -2.07 37.52 -6.67
CA ASP A 346 -0.63 37.83 -6.67
C ASP A 346 0.10 36.93 -5.66
N LEU A 347 0.41 35.70 -6.10
CA LEU A 347 1.03 34.67 -5.26
C LEU A 347 2.40 35.10 -4.72
N ASN A 348 3.17 35.85 -5.50
CA ASN A 348 4.47 36.36 -5.08
C ASN A 348 4.28 37.40 -3.98
N GLY A 349 3.36 38.35 -4.16
CA GLY A 349 3.03 39.34 -3.14
C GLY A 349 2.52 38.71 -1.83
N LEU A 350 1.71 37.64 -1.92
CA LEU A 350 1.25 36.88 -0.75
C LEU A 350 2.40 36.14 -0.05
N ALA A 351 3.28 35.50 -0.83
CA ALA A 351 4.46 34.81 -0.29
C ALA A 351 5.43 35.79 0.38
N ASP A 352 5.70 36.94 -0.24
CA ASP A 352 6.55 38.00 0.30
C ASP A 352 5.97 38.57 1.60
N LEU A 353 4.64 38.77 1.67
CA LEU A 353 3.96 39.19 2.90
C LEU A 353 4.13 38.16 4.03
N CYS A 354 3.94 36.87 3.75
CA CYS A 354 4.18 35.80 4.72
C CYS A 354 5.66 35.73 5.16
N ALA A 355 6.60 35.92 4.22
CA ALA A 355 8.04 35.88 4.48
C ALA A 355 8.52 37.01 5.40
N ARG A 356 7.79 38.14 5.48
CA ARG A 356 8.05 39.22 6.46
C ARG A 356 7.75 38.82 7.90
N HIS A 357 6.87 37.83 8.11
CA HIS A 357 6.45 37.35 9.44
C HIS A 357 6.43 35.82 9.52
N PRO A 358 7.58 35.14 9.32
CA PRO A 358 7.63 33.70 9.09
C PRO A 358 7.20 32.85 10.30
N ASN A 359 7.27 33.41 11.51
CA ASN A 359 6.85 32.74 12.75
C ASN A 359 5.34 32.89 13.02
N ASP A 360 4.70 33.88 12.41
CA ASP A 360 3.31 34.27 12.70
C ASP A 360 2.38 33.98 11.54
N LEU A 361 2.90 33.92 10.31
CA LEU A 361 2.14 33.69 9.10
C LEU A 361 2.48 32.34 8.44
N TRP A 362 1.48 31.76 7.78
CA TRP A 362 1.58 30.57 6.96
C TRP A 362 0.91 30.83 5.61
N TYR A 363 1.62 30.55 4.53
CA TYR A 363 1.09 30.70 3.18
C TYR A 363 0.55 29.36 2.66
N MET A 364 -0.65 29.39 2.09
CA MET A 364 -1.27 28.28 1.36
C MET A 364 -1.71 28.80 0.01
N GLY A 365 -1.24 28.23 -1.11
CA GLY A 365 -1.54 28.71 -2.46
C GLY A 365 -1.46 27.64 -3.53
#